data_AF-A0A969GQ29-F1
#
_entry.id   AF-A0A969GQ29-F1
#
_cell.length_a   1.000
_cell.length_b   1.000
_cell.length_c   1.000
_cell.angle_alpha   90.00
_cell.angle_beta   90.00
_cell.angle_gamma   90.00
#
_symmetry.space_group_name_H-M   'P 1'
#
loop_
_entity.id
_entity.type
_entity.pdbx_description
1 polymer ?
#
loop_
_entity_poly.entity_id
_entity_poly.type
_entity_poly.pdbx_seq_one_letter_code
_entity_poly.pdbx_strand_id
1 'polypeptide(L)'
;MLRKRPFLRLFSLLSVMLVAVLLVAACGGGSAPADSAPAAEAPAAEAAAQESADAAAPASADDYQASREACTAETPCWAEVVDTVPDSFQEAPMLAEMVAAGDLPPVEERLPGNPLVIQPAEMIGEYGGTLRRAFTGPGDRQNVERWVNDYGVFWNTGASELRPRLLESWEANEDASEWTFHLREA
;
A
#
# COMPACT_ATOMS: atom_id res chain seq x y z
N MET A 1 -1.37 28.40 -67.37
CA MET A 1 -1.61 29.62 -66.58
C MET A 1 -2.17 29.24 -65.22
N LEU A 2 -1.33 29.17 -64.17
CA LEU A 2 -1.79 29.00 -62.78
C LEU A 2 -1.23 30.16 -61.95
N ARG A 3 -2.11 31.13 -61.64
CA ARG A 3 -1.80 32.32 -60.85
C ARG A 3 -1.87 31.93 -59.37
N LYS A 4 -0.72 31.69 -58.72
CA LYS A 4 -0.62 31.39 -57.29
C LYS A 4 -1.15 32.58 -56.48
N ARG A 5 -2.18 32.33 -55.65
CA ARG A 5 -2.88 33.33 -54.84
C ARG A 5 -2.02 33.76 -53.63
N PRO A 6 -1.62 35.03 -53.50
CA PRO A 6 -0.78 35.53 -52.39
C PRO A 6 -1.53 35.69 -51.05
N PHE A 7 -2.84 35.40 -51.02
CA PHE A 7 -3.72 35.68 -49.89
C PHE A 7 -3.51 34.77 -48.66
N LEU A 8 -2.90 33.59 -48.82
CA LEU A 8 -2.76 32.62 -47.72
C LEU A 8 -1.54 32.87 -46.82
N ARG A 9 -0.56 33.67 -47.26
CA ARG A 9 0.64 33.99 -46.47
C ARG A 9 0.45 35.19 -45.54
N LEU A 10 -0.51 36.07 -45.82
CA LEU A 10 -0.78 37.26 -45.00
C LEU A 10 -1.57 36.91 -43.73
N PHE A 11 -2.42 35.88 -43.77
CA PHE A 11 -3.16 35.39 -42.60
C PHE A 11 -2.30 34.60 -41.60
N SER A 12 -1.23 33.94 -42.06
CA SER A 12 -0.31 33.20 -41.19
C SER A 12 0.63 34.11 -40.38
N LEU A 13 0.85 35.35 -40.81
CA LEU A 13 1.73 36.31 -40.10
C LEU A 13 0.95 37.12 -39.05
N LEU A 14 -0.36 37.30 -39.21
CA LEU A 14 -1.20 38.01 -38.23
C LEU A 14 -1.55 37.15 -36.99
N SER A 15 -1.62 35.82 -37.12
CA SER A 15 -1.88 34.91 -35.99
C SER A 15 -0.68 34.72 -35.05
N VAL A 16 0.54 34.97 -35.52
CA VAL A 16 1.77 34.80 -34.72
C VAL A 16 2.04 36.02 -33.83
N MET A 17 1.58 37.23 -34.21
CA MET A 17 1.75 38.43 -33.38
C MET A 17 0.74 38.57 -32.23
N LEU A 18 -0.38 37.85 -32.23
CA LEU A 18 -1.34 37.88 -31.12
C LEU A 18 -0.93 36.98 -29.93
N VAL A 19 -0.06 35.99 -30.15
CA VAL A 19 0.41 35.06 -29.10
C VAL A 19 1.65 35.61 -28.36
N ALA A 20 2.44 36.49 -28.98
CA ALA A 20 3.65 37.07 -28.39
C ALA A 20 3.39 38.21 -27.37
N VAL A 21 2.18 38.77 -27.32
CA VAL A 21 1.83 39.89 -26.42
C VAL A 21 1.34 39.41 -25.04
N LEU A 22 0.99 38.12 -24.88
CA LEU A 22 0.52 37.55 -23.61
C LEU A 22 1.63 36.96 -22.71
N LEU A 23 2.89 37.01 -23.12
CA LEU A 23 4.03 36.41 -22.38
C LEU A 23 4.93 37.40 -21.62
N VAL A 24 4.60 38.70 -21.57
CA VAL A 24 5.48 39.74 -20.96
C VAL A 24 4.90 40.37 -19.67
N ALA A 25 3.73 39.92 -19.19
CA ALA A 25 3.03 40.57 -18.07
C ALA A 25 2.96 39.75 -16.77
N ALA A 26 4.00 38.98 -16.40
CA ALA A 26 3.96 38.18 -15.16
C ALA A 26 5.29 38.01 -14.40
N CYS A 27 6.30 38.86 -14.61
CA CYS A 27 7.47 38.93 -13.74
C CYS A 27 7.71 40.37 -13.30
N GLY A 28 7.11 40.76 -12.18
CA GLY A 28 7.28 42.09 -11.59
C GLY A 28 6.64 42.16 -10.22
N GLY A 29 7.32 41.62 -9.21
CA GLY A 29 6.82 41.62 -7.83
C GLY A 29 7.90 41.13 -6.86
N GLY A 30 8.92 41.96 -6.64
CA GLY A 30 9.85 41.77 -5.54
C GLY A 30 9.20 42.17 -4.21
N SER A 31 9.24 41.27 -3.23
CA SER A 31 9.09 41.59 -1.81
C SER A 31 10.15 40.82 -1.02
N ALA A 32 10.82 41.52 -0.12
CA ALA A 32 11.97 41.08 0.68
C ALA A 32 11.71 39.80 1.49
N PRO A 33 12.76 39.06 1.91
CA PRO A 33 12.62 38.02 2.91
C PRO A 33 12.42 38.68 4.28
N ALA A 34 11.34 38.30 4.95
CA ALA A 34 11.17 38.54 6.38
C ALA A 34 12.12 37.61 7.15
N ASP A 35 12.86 38.18 8.09
CA ASP A 35 13.54 37.47 9.17
C ASP A 35 12.59 36.45 9.83
N SER A 36 12.93 35.18 9.75
CA SER A 36 12.43 34.16 10.68
C SER A 36 13.55 33.82 11.66
N ALA A 37 13.33 34.19 12.91
CA ALA A 37 14.12 33.76 14.07
C ALA A 37 14.27 32.23 14.12
N PRO A 38 15.38 31.70 14.67
CA PRO A 38 15.65 30.27 14.69
C PRO A 38 14.64 29.53 15.57
N ALA A 39 14.10 28.44 15.04
CA ALA A 39 13.36 27.44 15.79
C ALA A 39 14.28 26.84 16.85
N ALA A 40 13.81 26.81 18.10
CA ALA A 40 14.47 26.13 19.19
C ALA A 40 14.50 24.61 18.91
N GLU A 41 15.69 24.02 18.92
CA GLU A 41 15.89 22.57 19.02
C GLU A 41 15.24 22.06 20.31
N ALA A 42 14.24 21.20 20.18
CA ALA A 42 13.85 20.30 21.25
C ALA A 42 14.83 19.11 21.26
N PRO A 43 15.29 18.64 22.43
CA PRO A 43 16.32 17.62 22.50
C PRO A 43 15.78 16.29 22.00
N ALA A 44 16.60 15.60 21.21
CA ALA A 44 16.41 14.21 20.82
C ALA A 44 16.28 13.35 22.09
N ALA A 45 15.07 12.87 22.36
CA ALA A 45 14.87 11.79 23.30
C ALA A 45 15.35 10.50 22.62
N GLU A 46 16.47 10.01 23.12
CA GLU A 46 17.07 8.73 22.76
C GLU A 46 16.08 7.62 23.14
N ALA A 47 15.27 7.21 22.15
CA ALA A 47 14.34 6.10 22.32
C ALA A 47 15.18 4.82 22.44
N ALA A 48 15.20 4.27 23.65
CA ALA A 48 15.73 2.95 23.92
C ALA A 48 14.94 1.94 23.07
N ALA A 49 15.57 1.45 22.00
CA ALA A 49 15.13 0.27 21.30
C ALA A 49 15.15 -0.89 22.30
N GLN A 50 13.97 -1.31 22.76
CA GLN A 50 13.83 -2.58 23.44
C GLN A 50 13.92 -3.67 22.37
N GLU A 51 15.13 -4.20 22.22
CA GLU A 51 15.40 -5.48 21.57
C GLU A 51 14.70 -6.57 22.42
N SER A 52 13.53 -7.05 21.97
CA SER A 52 12.84 -8.17 22.60
C SER A 52 13.37 -9.48 22.02
N ALA A 53 13.87 -10.34 22.90
CA ALA A 53 14.68 -11.52 22.57
C ALA A 53 13.87 -12.78 22.16
N ASP A 54 12.64 -12.63 21.68
CA ASP A 54 11.80 -13.75 21.23
C ASP A 54 11.15 -13.53 19.86
N ALA A 55 11.51 -12.47 19.14
CA ALA A 55 11.15 -12.35 17.73
C ALA A 55 11.97 -13.38 16.93
N ALA A 56 11.30 -14.30 16.23
CA ALA A 56 11.94 -15.11 15.21
C ALA A 56 12.73 -14.17 14.29
N ALA A 57 14.05 -14.34 14.25
CA ALA A 57 14.92 -13.46 13.48
C ALA A 57 14.42 -13.44 12.02
N PRO A 58 14.39 -12.26 11.37
CA PRO A 58 13.93 -12.18 10.00
C PRO A 58 14.84 -13.03 9.12
N ALA A 59 14.24 -13.78 8.20
CA ALA A 59 14.99 -14.70 7.37
C ALA A 59 15.91 -13.92 6.40
N SER A 60 17.07 -14.50 6.10
CA SER A 60 18.07 -13.93 5.22
C SER A 60 17.72 -14.15 3.73
N ALA A 61 18.46 -13.50 2.83
CA ALA A 61 18.37 -13.78 1.40
C ALA A 61 18.71 -15.25 1.07
N ASP A 62 19.55 -15.90 1.88
CA ASP A 62 19.87 -17.32 1.72
C ASP A 62 18.71 -18.20 2.19
N ASP A 63 18.03 -17.82 3.27
CA ASP A 63 16.80 -18.49 3.74
C ASP A 63 15.67 -18.36 2.71
N TYR A 64 15.58 -17.20 2.04
CA TYR A 64 14.67 -17.00 0.91
C TYR A 64 14.98 -17.96 -0.24
N GLN A 65 16.25 -18.07 -0.67
CA GLN A 65 16.60 -18.97 -1.77
C GLN A 65 16.33 -20.43 -1.39
N ALA A 66 16.69 -20.85 -0.18
CA ALA A 66 16.44 -22.19 0.31
C ALA A 66 14.94 -22.53 0.35
N SER A 67 14.09 -21.59 0.79
CA SER A 67 12.63 -21.80 0.80
C SER A 67 12.08 -21.97 -0.62
N ARG A 68 12.55 -21.16 -1.58
CA ARG A 68 12.14 -21.23 -2.99
C ARG A 68 12.53 -22.54 -3.67
N GLU A 69 13.71 -23.07 -3.37
CA GLU A 69 14.19 -24.35 -3.91
C GLU A 69 13.39 -25.55 -3.39
N ALA A 70 12.81 -25.46 -2.20
CA ALA A 70 11.96 -26.51 -1.64
C ALA A 70 10.57 -26.59 -2.33
N CYS A 71 10.13 -25.52 -2.99
CA CYS A 71 8.83 -25.47 -3.65
C CYS A 71 8.81 -26.29 -4.95
N THR A 72 7.78 -27.11 -5.14
CA THR A 72 7.57 -27.84 -6.39
C THR A 72 6.15 -27.60 -6.94
N ALA A 73 5.87 -28.08 -8.15
CA ALA A 73 4.51 -28.03 -8.69
C ALA A 73 3.52 -28.85 -7.84
N GLU A 74 3.98 -29.94 -7.24
CA GLU A 74 3.18 -30.84 -6.39
C GLU A 74 3.10 -30.34 -4.94
N THR A 75 4.05 -29.50 -4.51
CA THR A 75 4.10 -28.91 -3.17
C THR A 75 4.47 -27.44 -3.29
N PRO A 76 3.51 -26.59 -3.68
CA PRO A 76 3.76 -25.18 -3.88
C PRO A 76 3.87 -24.46 -2.53
N CYS A 77 4.82 -23.54 -2.42
CA CYS A 77 4.94 -22.66 -1.25
C CYS A 77 3.94 -21.51 -1.39
N TRP A 78 2.68 -21.78 -1.12
CA TRP A 78 1.64 -20.75 -1.08
C TRP A 78 1.47 -20.24 0.34
N ALA A 79 1.01 -19.00 0.46
CA ALA A 79 0.57 -18.51 1.75
C ALA A 79 -0.69 -19.28 2.17
N GLU A 80 -0.77 -19.63 3.46
CA GLU A 80 -1.88 -20.38 4.02
C GLU A 80 -2.53 -19.60 5.16
N VAL A 81 -3.86 -19.62 5.20
CA VAL A 81 -4.60 -19.12 6.37
C VAL A 81 -4.57 -20.22 7.42
N VAL A 82 -4.17 -19.85 8.64
CA VAL A 82 -4.06 -20.77 9.78
C VAL A 82 -4.97 -20.32 10.92
N ASP A 83 -5.46 -21.27 11.70
CA ASP A 83 -6.42 -21.00 12.80
C ASP A 83 -5.73 -20.70 14.14
N THR A 84 -4.40 -20.77 14.19
CA THR A 84 -3.63 -20.51 15.41
C THR A 84 -3.35 -19.02 15.56
N VAL A 85 -3.94 -18.40 16.58
CA VAL A 85 -3.68 -17.00 16.95
C VAL A 85 -2.42 -16.93 17.82
N PRO A 86 -1.45 -16.05 17.51
CA PRO A 86 -0.26 -15.89 18.34
C PRO A 86 -0.58 -15.19 19.67
N ASP A 87 0.17 -15.53 20.72
CA ASP A 87 -0.02 -14.96 22.07
C ASP A 87 0.41 -13.49 22.20
N SER A 88 1.16 -12.97 21.22
CA SER A 88 1.63 -11.59 21.17
C SER A 88 1.69 -11.07 19.74
N PHE A 89 1.60 -9.75 19.59
CA PHE A 89 1.61 -9.10 18.28
C PHE A 89 2.76 -8.10 18.18
N GLN A 90 3.22 -7.92 16.94
CA GLN A 90 4.20 -6.89 16.58
C GLN A 90 3.53 -5.87 15.66
N GLU A 91 4.10 -4.68 15.58
CA GLU A 91 3.63 -3.63 14.68
C GLU A 91 4.80 -2.94 13.98
N ALA A 92 4.51 -2.23 12.88
CA ALA A 92 5.52 -1.49 12.16
C ALA A 92 6.15 -0.40 13.05
N PRO A 93 7.45 -0.09 12.94
CA PRO A 93 8.12 0.90 13.79
C PRO A 93 7.43 2.27 13.80
N MET A 94 6.95 2.73 12.64
CA MET A 94 6.22 4.00 12.53
C MET A 94 4.89 4.01 13.33
N LEU A 95 4.26 2.86 13.55
CA LEU A 95 3.04 2.76 14.36
C LEU A 95 3.38 2.71 15.85
N ALA A 96 4.44 1.98 16.22
CA ALA A 96 4.94 1.96 17.59
C ALA A 96 5.32 3.38 18.09
N GLU A 97 5.91 4.22 17.22
CA GLU A 97 6.16 5.63 17.52
C GLU A 97 4.87 6.41 17.81
N MET A 98 3.80 6.17 17.06
CA MET A 98 2.49 6.79 17.29
C MET A 98 1.82 6.31 18.58
N VAL A 99 1.99 5.03 18.93
CA VAL A 99 1.52 4.47 20.20
C VAL A 99 2.27 5.11 21.37
N ALA A 100 3.60 5.22 21.27
CA ALA A 100 4.42 5.88 22.29
C ALA A 100 4.08 7.36 22.46
N ALA A 101 3.68 8.04 21.38
CA ALA A 101 3.18 9.42 21.41
C ALA A 101 1.76 9.56 22.00
N GLY A 102 1.02 8.45 22.14
CA GLY A 102 -0.37 8.45 22.58
C GLY A 102 -1.38 8.81 21.48
N ASP A 103 -0.95 8.89 20.23
CA ASP A 103 -1.78 9.21 19.07
C ASP A 103 -2.51 7.98 18.50
N LEU A 104 -2.09 6.77 18.89
CA LEU A 104 -2.65 5.50 18.44
C LEU A 104 -2.79 4.52 19.62
N PRO A 105 -3.91 3.75 19.71
CA PRO A 105 -4.01 2.65 20.66
C PRO A 105 -2.99 1.53 20.36
N PRO A 106 -2.58 0.74 21.36
CA PRO A 106 -1.67 -0.39 21.18
C PRO A 106 -2.26 -1.45 20.23
N VAL A 107 -1.40 -2.27 19.62
CA VAL A 107 -1.80 -3.21 18.57
C VAL A 107 -2.87 -4.22 19.04
N GLU A 108 -2.80 -4.66 20.29
CA GLU A 108 -3.75 -5.59 20.90
C GLU A 108 -5.17 -5.02 21.00
N GLU A 109 -5.31 -3.70 21.13
CA GLU A 109 -6.60 -3.01 21.17
C GLU A 109 -7.14 -2.69 19.77
N ARG A 110 -6.27 -2.73 18.74
CA ARG A 110 -6.64 -2.44 17.35
C ARG A 110 -7.01 -3.68 16.56
N LEU A 111 -6.53 -4.85 16.99
CA LEU A 111 -6.80 -6.11 16.32
C LEU A 111 -8.11 -6.72 16.83
N PRO A 112 -8.86 -7.40 15.93
CA PRO A 112 -10.02 -8.18 16.32
C PRO A 112 -9.62 -9.33 17.26
N GLY A 113 -10.57 -9.85 18.05
CA GLY A 113 -10.34 -11.01 18.92
C GLY A 113 -9.95 -12.29 18.15
N ASN A 114 -10.41 -12.42 16.90
CA ASN A 114 -10.09 -13.51 15.98
C ASN A 114 -9.44 -12.98 14.68
N PRO A 115 -8.17 -12.54 14.71
CA PRO A 115 -7.51 -11.97 13.54
C PRO A 115 -7.29 -13.02 12.44
N LEU A 116 -7.24 -12.56 11.20
CA LEU A 116 -6.81 -13.40 10.07
C LEU A 116 -5.31 -13.66 10.19
N VAL A 117 -4.92 -14.91 10.48
CA VAL A 117 -3.52 -15.30 10.56
C VAL A 117 -3.10 -15.97 9.26
N ILE A 118 -2.03 -15.45 8.67
CA ILE A 118 -1.49 -15.91 7.40
C ILE A 118 -0.07 -16.43 7.65
N GLN A 119 0.14 -17.72 7.43
CA GLN A 119 1.47 -18.29 7.27
C GLN A 119 2.03 -17.82 5.92
N PRO A 120 3.16 -17.09 5.89
CA PRO A 120 3.73 -16.61 4.65
C PRO A 120 4.14 -17.76 3.72
N ALA A 121 4.03 -17.49 2.42
CA ALA A 121 4.43 -18.42 1.36
C ALA A 121 5.91 -18.82 1.47
N GLU A 122 6.79 -17.87 1.76
CA GLU A 122 8.23 -18.07 1.69
C GLU A 122 8.88 -18.02 3.07
N MET A 123 8.66 -16.93 3.79
CA MET A 123 9.28 -16.66 5.09
C MET A 123 8.58 -15.51 5.82
N ILE A 124 8.84 -15.40 7.12
CA ILE A 124 8.42 -14.24 7.92
C ILE A 124 9.12 -12.98 7.37
N GLY A 125 8.33 -11.96 7.05
CA GLY A 125 8.83 -10.70 6.47
C GLY A 125 9.27 -9.68 7.51
N GLU A 126 9.93 -8.63 7.04
CA GLU A 126 10.32 -7.46 7.83
C GLU A 126 9.40 -6.27 7.55
N TYR A 127 9.11 -5.46 8.57
CA TYR A 127 8.39 -4.21 8.37
C TYR A 127 9.24 -3.16 7.66
N GLY A 128 8.62 -2.47 6.69
CA GLY A 128 9.16 -1.24 6.12
C GLY A 128 9.36 -1.27 4.61
N GLY A 129 10.17 -0.32 4.14
CA GLY A 129 10.44 -0.09 2.72
C GLY A 129 9.36 0.71 2.00
N THR A 130 9.52 0.84 0.68
CA THR A 130 8.55 1.52 -0.20
C THR A 130 8.41 0.75 -1.50
N LEU A 131 7.22 0.21 -1.73
CA LEU A 131 6.90 -0.51 -2.97
C LEU A 131 6.68 0.47 -4.12
N ARG A 132 7.67 0.61 -5.00
CA ARG A 132 7.62 1.47 -6.19
C ARG A 132 7.02 0.71 -7.37
N ARG A 133 5.94 1.22 -7.96
CA ARG A 133 5.21 0.56 -9.05
C ARG A 133 4.91 1.53 -10.19
N ALA A 134 4.66 0.98 -11.37
CA ALA A 134 4.14 1.72 -12.51
C ALA A 134 2.61 1.74 -12.49
N PHE A 135 2.03 2.91 -12.72
CA PHE A 135 0.60 3.11 -12.87
C PHE A 135 0.37 3.89 -14.17
N THR A 136 -0.45 3.36 -15.06
CA THR A 136 -0.63 3.94 -16.41
C THR A 136 -1.78 4.96 -16.50
N GLY A 137 -2.34 5.35 -15.35
CA GLY A 137 -3.44 6.31 -15.23
C GLY A 137 -4.78 5.65 -14.92
N PRO A 138 -5.88 6.41 -14.85
CA PRO A 138 -7.18 5.92 -14.34
C PRO A 138 -7.76 4.68 -15.05
N GLY A 139 -7.40 4.43 -16.32
CA GLY A 139 -7.80 3.22 -17.05
C GLY A 139 -7.19 1.93 -16.47
N ASP A 140 -6.10 2.03 -15.71
CA ASP A 140 -5.40 0.93 -15.04
C ASP A 140 -5.89 0.74 -13.60
N ARG A 141 -7.19 0.97 -13.36
CA ARG A 141 -7.84 0.84 -12.06
C ARG A 141 -7.54 -0.50 -11.37
N GLN A 142 -7.45 -1.59 -12.15
CA GLN A 142 -7.16 -2.93 -11.62
C GLN A 142 -5.77 -3.05 -10.96
N ASN A 143 -4.82 -2.21 -11.36
CA ASN A 143 -3.48 -2.18 -10.76
C ASN A 143 -3.50 -1.75 -9.28
N VAL A 144 -4.40 -0.81 -8.96
CA VAL A 144 -4.59 -0.31 -7.58
C VAL A 144 -5.51 -1.24 -6.81
N GLU A 145 -6.63 -1.64 -7.39
CA GLU A 145 -7.67 -2.41 -6.70
C GLU A 145 -7.20 -3.74 -6.13
N ARG A 146 -6.29 -4.44 -6.82
CA ARG A 146 -5.74 -5.71 -6.33
C ARG A 146 -4.98 -5.59 -5.01
N TRP A 147 -4.58 -4.38 -4.62
CA TRP A 147 -3.81 -4.11 -3.40
C TRP A 147 -4.65 -3.54 -2.28
N VAL A 148 -5.66 -2.73 -2.62
CA VAL A 148 -6.45 -1.98 -1.62
C VAL A 148 -7.80 -2.63 -1.33
N ASN A 149 -8.30 -3.49 -2.22
CA ASN A 149 -9.56 -4.16 -1.97
C ASN A 149 -9.36 -5.33 -1.01
N ASP A 150 -10.31 -5.42 -0.09
CA ASP A 150 -10.52 -6.58 0.75
C ASP A 150 -11.75 -7.37 0.28
N TYR A 151 -11.86 -8.62 0.71
CA TYR A 151 -12.91 -9.54 0.30
C TYR A 151 -13.51 -10.25 1.51
N GLY A 152 -14.80 -10.60 1.45
CA GLY A 152 -15.46 -11.42 2.47
C GLY A 152 -14.87 -12.84 2.54
N VAL A 153 -14.83 -13.48 1.37
CA VAL A 153 -14.15 -14.74 1.11
C VAL A 153 -13.21 -14.57 -0.07
N PHE A 154 -12.14 -15.35 -0.12
CA PHE A 154 -11.19 -15.29 -1.22
C PHE A 154 -10.68 -16.68 -1.60
N TRP A 155 -10.26 -16.86 -2.84
CA TRP A 155 -9.64 -18.10 -3.28
C TRP A 155 -8.23 -18.23 -2.72
N ASN A 156 -7.81 -19.44 -2.35
CA ASN A 156 -6.40 -19.71 -2.15
C ASN A 156 -5.60 -19.46 -3.46
N THR A 157 -4.28 -19.37 -3.37
CA THR A 157 -3.41 -19.10 -4.53
C THR A 157 -3.59 -20.11 -5.66
N GLY A 158 -3.93 -21.36 -5.32
CA GLY A 158 -4.21 -22.43 -6.29
C GLY A 158 -5.60 -22.38 -6.94
N ALA A 159 -6.47 -21.44 -6.55
CA ALA A 159 -7.86 -21.35 -6.98
C ALA A 159 -8.66 -22.66 -6.81
N SER A 160 -8.30 -23.46 -5.82
CA SER A 160 -8.90 -24.76 -5.53
C SER A 160 -9.89 -24.72 -4.37
N GLU A 161 -9.77 -23.72 -3.49
CA GLU A 161 -10.55 -23.63 -2.26
C GLU A 161 -10.90 -22.18 -1.92
N LEU A 162 -12.14 -21.96 -1.48
CA LEU A 162 -12.58 -20.71 -0.89
C LEU A 162 -12.14 -20.64 0.57
N ARG A 163 -11.59 -19.50 0.97
CA ARG A 163 -11.07 -19.26 2.31
C ARG A 163 -11.73 -18.02 2.94
N PRO A 164 -11.93 -18.04 4.27
CA PRO A 164 -12.41 -16.88 5.01
C PRO A 164 -11.38 -15.74 4.93
N ARG A 165 -11.87 -14.50 4.82
CA ARG A 165 -11.05 -13.29 4.86
C ARG A 165 -11.65 -12.28 5.83
N LEU A 166 -12.49 -11.34 5.41
CA LEU A 166 -13.24 -10.50 6.37
C LEU A 166 -14.31 -11.29 7.13
N LEU A 167 -14.85 -12.33 6.49
CA LEU A 167 -15.72 -13.30 7.15
C LEU A 167 -14.87 -14.32 7.92
N GLU A 168 -15.38 -14.76 9.07
CA GLU A 168 -14.86 -15.90 9.81
C GLU A 168 -15.35 -17.21 9.19
N SER A 169 -16.64 -17.28 8.85
CA SER A 169 -17.24 -18.48 8.27
C SER A 169 -18.53 -18.14 7.52
N TRP A 170 -19.06 -19.11 6.79
CA TRP A 170 -20.34 -19.02 6.10
C TRP A 170 -20.98 -20.39 6.01
N GLU A 171 -22.30 -20.42 5.98
CA GLU A 171 -23.09 -21.63 5.81
C GLU A 171 -24.30 -21.36 4.92
N ALA A 172 -24.72 -22.40 4.20
CA ALA A 172 -25.93 -22.38 3.39
C ALA A 172 -26.91 -23.43 3.93
N ASN A 173 -28.21 -23.15 3.83
CA ASN A 173 -29.22 -24.17 4.10
C ASN A 173 -29.16 -25.30 3.03
N GLU A 174 -29.89 -26.41 3.28
CA GLU A 174 -29.77 -27.64 2.47
C GLU A 174 -30.02 -27.45 0.97
N ASP A 175 -30.88 -26.50 0.58
CA ASP A 175 -31.20 -26.20 -0.82
C ASP A 175 -30.47 -24.95 -1.36
N ALA A 176 -29.54 -24.39 -0.58
CA ALA A 176 -28.76 -23.19 -0.88
C ALA A 176 -29.59 -21.92 -1.20
N SER A 177 -30.82 -21.86 -0.71
CA SER A 177 -31.69 -20.68 -0.84
C SER A 177 -31.42 -19.59 0.20
N GLU A 178 -30.81 -19.94 1.33
CA GLU A 178 -30.43 -19.02 2.41
C GLU A 178 -28.95 -19.20 2.76
N TRP A 179 -28.26 -18.08 2.97
CA TRP A 179 -26.85 -18.04 3.33
C TRP A 179 -26.65 -17.20 4.58
N THR A 180 -25.98 -17.77 5.58
CA THR A 180 -25.57 -17.07 6.79
C THR A 180 -24.06 -16.80 6.70
N PHE A 181 -23.67 -15.54 6.93
CA PHE A 181 -22.27 -15.12 6.95
C PHE A 181 -21.90 -14.64 8.35
N HIS A 182 -20.81 -15.17 8.89
CA HIS A 182 -20.26 -14.77 10.19
C HIS A 182 -19.07 -13.84 9.96
N LEU A 183 -19.15 -12.60 10.44
CA LEU A 183 -18.05 -11.65 10.37
C LEU A 183 -17.07 -11.90 11.52
N ARG A 184 -15.79 -11.59 11.29
CA ARG A 184 -14.81 -11.51 12.39
C ARG A 184 -15.25 -10.45 13.41
N GLU A 185 -15.01 -10.71 14.68
CA GLU A 185 -15.37 -9.80 15.77
C GLU A 185 -14.45 -8.59 15.74
N ALA A 186 -14.99 -7.37 15.84
CA ALA A 186 -14.22 -6.12 15.76
C ALA A 186 -13.65 -5.69 17.11
#